data_AF-A0A1S1U4F3-F1
#
_entry.id   AF-A0A1S1U4F3-F1
#
_cell.length_a   1.000
_cell.length_b   1.000
_cell.length_c   1.000
_cell.angle_alpha   90.00
_cell.angle_beta   90.00
_cell.angle_gamma   90.00
#
_symmetry.space_group_name_H-M   'P 1'
#
loop_
_entity.id
_entity.type
_entity.pdbx_description
1 polymer ?
#
loop_
_entity_poly.entity_id
_entity_poly.type
_entity_poly.pdbx_seq_one_letter_code
_entity_poly.pdbx_strand_id
1 'polypeptide(L)' 'MAQLKTQVVSVRVEPQIKAALQAAADKERRSLANMIEVMVMTYCQGSGVVVEDTGSQDSSSEKASKNS' A
#
# COMPACT_ATOMS: atom_id res chain seq x y z
N MET A 1 2.23 7.07 -22.00
CA MET A 1 2.23 5.82 -21.22
C MET A 1 2.43 6.20 -19.77
N ALA A 2 1.49 5.86 -18.89
CA ALA A 2 1.51 6.28 -17.48
C ALA A 2 2.71 5.65 -16.76
N GLN A 3 3.51 6.47 -16.07
CA GLN A 3 4.63 6.02 -15.25
C GLN A 3 4.07 5.20 -14.07
N LEU A 4 4.29 3.88 -14.07
CA LEU A 4 4.08 3.06 -12.89
C LEU A 4 5.09 3.52 -11.83
N LYS A 5 4.65 4.33 -10.86
CA LYS A 5 5.48 4.84 -9.75
C LYS A 5 5.70 3.74 -8.70
N THR A 6 6.39 2.65 -9.07
CA THR A 6 6.81 1.62 -8.12
C THR A 6 8.16 2.00 -7.51
N GLN A 7 8.28 1.89 -6.19
CA GLN A 7 9.55 2.08 -5.47
C GLN A 7 10.03 0.75 -4.88
N VAL A 8 11.33 0.51 -4.87
CA VAL A 8 11.92 -0.71 -4.29
C VAL A 8 11.98 -0.58 -2.77
N VAL A 9 11.50 -1.61 -2.06
CA VAL A 9 11.60 -1.72 -0.61
C VAL A 9 12.53 -2.89 -0.26
N SER A 10 13.57 -2.64 0.55
CA SER A 10 14.52 -3.66 1.02
C SER A 10 14.36 -3.87 2.53
N VAL A 11 14.04 -5.09 2.94
CA VAL A 11 13.77 -5.44 4.35
C VAL A 11 14.60 -6.67 4.74
N ARG A 12 15.20 -6.62 5.93
CA ARG A 12 15.82 -7.79 6.57
C ARG A 12 14.88 -8.33 7.62
N VAL A 13 14.58 -9.62 7.55
CA VAL A 13 13.71 -10.33 8.49
C VAL A 13 14.34 -11.65 8.87
N GLU A 14 13.88 -12.23 9.97
CA GLU A 14 14.27 -13.58 10.35
C GLU A 14 13.81 -14.61 9.29
N PRO A 15 14.52 -15.74 9.12
CA PRO A 15 14.15 -16.76 8.14
C PRO A 15 12.72 -17.28 8.30
N GLN A 16 12.24 -17.40 9.54
CA GLN A 16 10.87 -17.84 9.84
C GLN A 16 9.81 -16.87 9.28
N ILE A 17 10.06 -15.56 9.34
CA ILE A 17 9.14 -14.55 8.83
C ILE A 17 9.10 -14.59 7.30
N LYS A 18 10.25 -14.76 6.65
CA LYS A 18 10.31 -14.96 5.20
C LYS A 18 9.54 -16.20 4.75
N ALA A 19 9.67 -17.31 5.47
CA ALA A 19 8.95 -18.54 5.18
C ALA A 19 7.43 -18.37 5.33
N ALA A 20 6.98 -17.68 6.39
CA ALA A 20 5.57 -17.37 6.58
C ALA A 20 5.00 -16.48 5.46
N LEU A 21 5.75 -15.45 5.05
CA LEU A 21 5.35 -14.57 3.94
C LEU A 21 5.24 -15.35 2.62
N GLN A 22 6.19 -16.24 2.32
CA GLN A 22 6.15 -17.08 1.13
C GLN A 22 4.93 -18.01 1.13
N ALA A 23 4.67 -18.69 2.25
CA ALA A 23 3.51 -19.57 2.38
C ALA A 23 2.17 -18.82 2.20
N ALA A 24 2.07 -17.59 2.70
CA ALA A 24 0.89 -16.75 2.50
C ALA A 24 0.71 -16.36 1.02
N ALA A 25 1.79 -15.92 0.37
CA ALA A 25 1.79 -15.56 -1.04
C ALA A 25 1.42 -16.74 -1.95
N ASP A 26 1.97 -17.93 -1.67
CA ASP A 26 1.68 -19.16 -2.41
C ASP A 26 0.21 -19.59 -2.26
N LYS A 27 -0.33 -19.47 -1.04
CA LYS A 27 -1.73 -19.79 -0.74
C LYS A 27 -2.70 -18.91 -1.54
N GLU A 28 -2.38 -17.63 -1.72
CA GLU A 28 -3.21 -16.68 -2.46
C GLU A 28 -2.87 -16.61 -3.96
N ARG A 29 -1.85 -17.36 -4.41
CA ARG A 29 -1.31 -17.32 -5.79
C ARG A 29 -0.88 -15.92 -6.23
N ARG A 30 -0.22 -15.17 -5.34
CA ARG A 30 0.26 -13.80 -5.62
C ARG A 30 1.78 -13.72 -5.42
N SER A 31 2.38 -12.68 -6.00
CA SER A 31 3.80 -12.40 -5.75
C SER A 31 4.03 -11.96 -4.31
N LEU A 32 5.28 -12.08 -3.81
CA LEU A 32 5.66 -11.55 -2.49
C LEU A 32 5.40 -10.05 -2.37
N ALA A 33 5.63 -9.28 -3.44
CA ALA A 33 5.39 -7.84 -3.47
C ALA A 33 3.89 -7.52 -3.27
N ASN A 34 3.01 -8.20 -4.02
CA ASN A 34 1.57 -8.03 -3.86
C ASN A 34 1.08 -8.50 -2.48
N MET A 35 1.69 -9.53 -1.90
CA MET A 35 1.36 -9.97 -0.55
C MET A 35 1.71 -8.87 0.47
N ILE A 36 2.88 -8.25 0.33
CA ILE A 36 3.30 -7.12 1.17
C ILE A 36 2.32 -5.95 1.01
N GLU A 37 1.90 -5.60 -0.20
CA GLU A 37 0.90 -4.54 -0.43
C GLU A 37 -0.40 -4.81 0.33
N VAL A 38 -0.93 -6.03 0.25
CA VAL A 38 -2.15 -6.42 0.99
C VAL A 38 -1.94 -6.28 2.49
N MET A 39 -0.85 -6.83 3.02
CA MET A 39 -0.57 -6.77 4.47
C MET A 39 -0.46 -5.32 4.96
N VAL A 40 0.19 -4.45 4.19
CA VAL A 40 0.31 -3.01 4.51
C VAL A 40 -1.05 -2.33 4.47
N MET A 41 -1.84 -2.55 3.41
CA MET A 41 -3.19 -1.97 3.29
C MET A 41 -4.10 -2.42 4.44
N THR A 42 -4.12 -3.71 4.76
CA THR A 42 -4.91 -4.25 5.87
C THR A 42 -4.46 -3.70 7.21
N TYR A 43 -3.16 -3.59 7.45
CA TYR A 43 -2.63 -2.97 8.66
C TYR A 43 -3.12 -1.53 8.79
N CYS A 44 -2.94 -0.70 7.76
CA CYS A 44 -3.37 0.70 7.77
C CYS A 44 -4.88 0.88 8.00
N GLN A 45 -5.70 0.02 7.39
CA GLN A 45 -7.16 0.01 7.60
C GLN A 45 -7.53 -0.26 9.06
N GLY A 46 -6.84 -1.19 9.71
CA GLY A 46 -7.09 -1.54 11.11
C GLY A 46 -6.45 -0.57 12.12
N SER A 47 -5.35 0.09 11.76
CA SER A 47 -4.57 0.97 12.64
C SER A 47 -4.97 2.44 12.54
N GLY A 48 -5.91 2.81 11.68
CA GLY A 48 -6.32 4.20 11.46
C GLY A 48 -5.24 5.07 10.79
N VAL A 49 -4.25 4.44 10.13
CA VAL A 49 -3.20 5.17 9.42
C VAL A 49 -3.76 5.57 8.06
N VAL A 50 -3.92 6.88 7.84
CA VAL A 50 -4.31 7.43 6.54
C VAL A 50 -3.11 7.32 5.60
N VAL A 51 -3.20 6.41 4.62
CA VAL A 51 -2.24 6.37 3.52
C VAL A 51 -2.66 7.48 2.54
N GLU A 52 -1.98 8.62 2.59
CA GLU A 52 -2.18 9.67 1.58
C GLU A 52 -1.68 9.15 0.23
N ASP A 53 -2.61 8.98 -0.72
CA ASP A 53 -2.26 8.70 -2.11
C ASP A 53 -1.54 9.93 -2.67
N THR A 54 -0.21 9.94 -2.53
CA THR A 54 0.66 10.95 -3.15
C THR A 54 0.83 10.73 -4.66
N GLY A 55 -0.07 9.93 -5.27
CA GLY A 55 -0.07 9.56 -6.68
C GLY A 55 -0.83 10.52 -7.57
N SER A 56 -1.85 11.21 -7.05
CA SER A 56 -2.73 12.10 -7.83
C SER A 56 -2.71 13.52 -7.30
N GLN A 57 -1.69 14.29 -7.67
CA GLN A 57 -1.90 15.72 -7.90
C GLN A 57 -2.79 15.86 -9.15
N ASP A 58 -4.11 15.72 -8.98
CA ASP A 58 -5.04 16.38 -9.87
C ASP A 58 -6.07 17.14 -9.03
N SER A 59 -5.96 18.45 -9.18
CA SER A 59 -6.71 19.53 -8.57
C SER A 59 -8.21 19.41 -8.78
N SER A 60 -8.99 19.20 -7.71
CA SER A 60 -10.34 19.76 -7.54
C SER A 60 -10.91 19.45 -6.15
N SER A 61 -10.84 20.41 -5.23
CA SER A 61 -11.96 20.66 -4.32
C SER A 61 -12.09 22.16 -4.08
N GLU A 62 -12.87 22.73 -4.98
CA GLU A 62 -13.67 23.94 -4.87
C GLU A 62 -14.19 24.17 -3.43
N LYS A 63 -13.63 25.15 -2.72
CA LYS A 63 -14.32 25.79 -1.59
C LYS A 63 -15.19 26.92 -2.12
N ALA A 64 -16.32 26.55 -2.70
CA ALA A 64 -17.49 27.41 -2.71
C ALA A 64 -18.04 27.53 -1.27
N SER A 65 -18.74 28.64 -1.03
CA SER A 65 -19.60 28.91 0.13
C SER A 65 -18.92 29.54 1.36
N LYS A 66 -18.82 30.87 1.30
CA LYS A 66 -18.99 31.72 2.48
C LYS A 66 -20.24 32.58 2.25
N ASN A 67 -21.39 32.01 2.58
CA ASN A 67 -22.63 32.73 2.81
C ASN A 67 -23.06 32.45 4.25
N SER A 68 -22.84 33.44 5.13
CA SER A 68 -23.63 33.79 6.32
C SER A 68 -22.84 34.75 7.19
#